data_AF-A0A399STZ7-F1
#
_entry.id   AF-A0A399STZ7-F1
#
_cell.length_a   1.000
_cell.length_b   1.000
_cell.length_c   1.000
_cell.angle_alpha   90.00
_cell.angle_beta   90.00
_cell.angle_gamma   90.00
#
_symmetry.space_group_name_H-M   'P 1'
#
loop_
_entity.id
_entity.type
_entity.pdbx_description
1 polymer ?
#
loop_
_entity_poly.entity_id
_entity_poly.type
_entity_poly.pdbx_seq_one_letter_code
_entity_poly.pdbx_strand_id
1 'polypeptide(L)'
;MNHLAAIAIFAIIIFTGNVNAHENKAKASGHEALTETSLQIENWMTDEHVWNVQAAPGTAREAEAELKVESWMTDQKAWELAYLAATETEGELALEDWMMNNTYWKI
;
A
#
# COMPACT_ATOMS: atom_id res chain seq x y z
N MET A 1 2.91 -10.79 -53.22
CA MET A 1 4.05 -10.46 -52.33
C MET A 1 5.32 -10.96 -52.99
N ASN A 2 6.30 -10.09 -53.19
CA ASN A 2 7.50 -10.40 -53.94
C ASN A 2 8.30 -11.43 -53.12
N HIS A 3 8.84 -12.48 -53.74
CA HIS A 3 9.57 -13.54 -53.02
C HIS A 3 10.69 -12.99 -52.10
N LEU A 4 11.30 -11.87 -52.50
CA LEU A 4 12.29 -11.14 -51.71
C LEU A 4 11.73 -10.60 -50.37
N ALA A 5 10.49 -10.07 -50.39
CA ALA A 5 9.83 -9.56 -49.19
C ALA A 5 9.47 -10.71 -48.22
N ALA A 6 9.06 -11.87 -48.75
CA ALA A 6 8.79 -13.05 -47.94
C ALA A 6 10.06 -13.57 -47.24
N ILE A 7 11.19 -13.60 -47.96
CA ILE A 7 12.49 -14.03 -47.42
C ILE A 7 12.97 -13.07 -46.33
N ALA A 8 12.84 -11.75 -46.55
CA ALA A 8 13.25 -10.75 -45.57
C ALA A 8 12.46 -10.86 -44.26
N ILE A 9 11.14 -11.06 -44.34
CA ILE A 9 10.28 -11.25 -43.16
C ILE A 9 10.67 -12.53 -42.43
N PHE A 10 10.90 -13.63 -43.16
CA PHE A 10 11.33 -14.90 -42.55
C PHE A 10 12.67 -14.77 -41.82
N ALA A 11 13.63 -14.03 -42.38
CA ALA A 11 14.93 -13.80 -41.75
C ALA A 11 14.78 -13.00 -40.44
N ILE A 12 13.94 -11.96 -40.42
CA ILE A 12 13.71 -11.16 -39.21
C ILE A 12 13.14 -12.02 -38.07
N ILE A 13 12.16 -12.87 -38.37
CA ILE A 13 11.52 -13.74 -37.37
C ILE A 13 12.52 -14.74 -36.76
N ILE A 14 13.45 -15.28 -37.57
CA ILE A 14 14.48 -16.20 -37.07
C ILE A 14 15.48 -15.46 -36.16
N PHE A 15 15.86 -14.22 -36.50
CA PHE A 15 16.78 -13.42 -35.68
C PHE A 15 16.16 -12.93 -34.37
N THR A 16 14.85 -12.68 -34.32
CA THR A 16 14.17 -12.21 -33.10
C THR A 16 13.55 -13.32 -32.27
N GLY A 17 13.35 -14.52 -32.84
CA GLY A 17 12.66 -15.63 -32.18
C GLY A 17 13.48 -16.40 -31.14
N ASN A 18 14.80 -16.19 -31.06
CA ASN A 18 15.67 -16.93 -30.14
C ASN A 18 16.04 -16.13 -28.89
N VAL A 19 15.03 -15.55 -28.24
CA VAL A 19 15.20 -14.89 -26.93
C VAL A 19 15.25 -15.96 -25.83
N ASN A 20 16.44 -16.24 -25.32
CA ASN A 20 16.59 -17.00 -24.08
C ASN A 20 16.23 -16.07 -22.91
N ALA A 21 14.93 -15.89 -22.68
CA ALA A 21 14.44 -15.20 -21.51
C ALA A 21 14.61 -16.13 -20.31
N HIS A 22 15.76 -16.03 -19.65
CA HIS A 22 15.94 -16.67 -18.35
C HIS A 22 14.90 -16.07 -17.41
N GLU A 23 14.02 -16.91 -16.85
CA GLU A 23 13.09 -16.48 -15.82
C GLU A 23 13.90 -15.82 -14.69
N ASN A 24 13.86 -14.49 -14.61
CA ASN A 24 14.26 -13.84 -13.38
C ASN A 24 13.12 -14.10 -12.40
N LYS A 25 13.24 -15.22 -11.67
CA LYS A 25 12.50 -15.40 -10.42
C LYS A 25 13.01 -14.32 -9.48
N ALA A 26 12.47 -13.11 -9.65
CA ALA A 26 12.46 -12.13 -8.60
C ALA A 26 11.66 -12.76 -7.47
N LYS A 27 12.35 -13.56 -6.65
CA LYS A 27 11.92 -13.78 -5.30
C LYS A 27 11.92 -12.37 -4.73
N ALA A 28 10.74 -11.90 -4.36
CA ALA A 28 10.67 -10.88 -3.35
C ALA A 28 11.61 -11.38 -2.24
N SER A 29 12.73 -10.73 -2.07
CA SER A 29 12.61 -9.34 -1.74
C SER A 29 12.39 -9.28 -0.20
N GLY A 30 12.79 -10.32 0.57
CA GLY A 30 12.55 -10.52 1.99
C GLY A 30 12.88 -9.32 2.88
N HIS A 31 11.86 -8.48 3.06
CA HIS A 31 11.63 -7.88 4.36
C HIS A 31 11.25 -9.02 5.30
N GLU A 32 12.33 -9.70 5.71
CA GLU A 32 12.41 -10.55 6.86
C GLU A 32 11.52 -11.80 6.76
N ALA A 33 12.15 -12.96 6.62
CA ALA A 33 11.60 -14.14 7.29
C ALA A 33 11.75 -13.97 8.81
N LEU A 34 11.29 -12.83 9.37
CA LEU A 34 10.60 -12.88 10.62
C LEU A 34 9.40 -13.77 10.29
N THR A 35 9.52 -15.07 10.55
CA THR A 35 8.33 -15.77 11.04
C THR A 35 7.88 -14.94 12.22
N GLU A 36 6.99 -13.99 11.98
CA GLU A 36 6.21 -13.37 13.03
C GLU A 36 5.68 -14.56 13.82
N THR A 37 6.05 -14.64 15.09
CA THR A 37 5.46 -15.61 15.98
C THR A 37 3.97 -15.50 15.76
N SER A 38 3.32 -16.61 15.37
CA SER A 38 1.87 -16.57 15.10
C SER A 38 1.21 -15.87 16.27
N LEU A 39 0.58 -14.73 16.02
CA LEU A 39 -0.06 -13.94 17.07
C LEU A 39 -1.00 -14.88 17.83
N GLN A 40 -0.68 -15.12 19.09
CA GLN A 40 -1.51 -15.93 19.95
C GLN A 40 -2.59 -15.04 20.54
N ILE A 41 -3.82 -15.54 20.56
CA ILE A 41 -4.86 -14.89 21.34
C ILE A 41 -4.57 -15.19 22.82
N GLU A 42 -4.10 -14.17 23.53
CA GLU A 42 -4.01 -14.15 24.98
C GLU A 42 -5.41 -14.12 25.62
N ASN A 43 -5.54 -14.72 26.81
CA ASN A 43 -6.85 -14.90 27.46
C ASN A 43 -7.63 -13.59 27.62
N TRP A 44 -6.98 -12.48 27.95
CA TRP A 44 -7.65 -11.19 28.14
C TRP A 44 -8.35 -10.67 26.86
N MET A 45 -7.91 -11.09 25.68
CA MET A 45 -8.52 -10.68 24.40
C MET A 45 -9.85 -11.39 24.11
N THR A 46 -10.16 -12.46 24.85
CA THR A 46 -11.40 -13.26 24.65
C THR A 46 -12.18 -13.53 25.93
N ASP A 47 -11.62 -13.16 27.09
CA ASP A 47 -12.31 -13.31 28.37
C ASP A 47 -13.45 -12.30 28.46
N GLU A 48 -14.67 -12.82 28.40
CA GLU A 48 -15.89 -12.04 28.53
C GLU A 48 -15.91 -11.23 29.85
N HIS A 49 -15.26 -11.68 30.92
CA HIS A 49 -15.17 -10.93 32.17
C HIS A 49 -14.29 -9.67 32.07
N VAL A 50 -13.38 -9.61 31.10
CA VAL A 50 -12.53 -8.44 30.83
C VAL A 50 -13.31 -7.39 30.02
N TRP A 51 -14.11 -7.84 29.05
CA TRP A 51 -14.82 -6.94 28.12
C TRP A 51 -16.25 -6.61 28.54
N ASN A 52 -16.96 -7.54 29.19
CA ASN A 52 -18.23 -7.27 29.84
C ASN A 52 -18.00 -6.65 31.21
N VAL A 53 -17.61 -5.37 31.18
CA VAL A 53 -17.84 -4.48 32.31
C VAL A 53 -19.34 -4.19 32.38
N GLN A 54 -20.15 -5.18 32.76
CA GLN A 54 -21.44 -4.90 33.39
C GLN A 54 -21.09 -4.15 34.66
N ALA A 55 -21.14 -2.82 34.60
CA ALA A 55 -20.83 -1.85 35.65
C ALA A 55 -20.66 -2.53 37.01
N ALA A 56 -19.43 -2.94 37.33
CA ALA A 56 -19.14 -3.48 38.63
C ALA A 56 -19.53 -2.39 39.65
N PRO A 57 -20.10 -2.73 40.82
CA PRO A 57 -20.40 -1.73 41.82
C PRO A 57 -19.10 -1.02 42.23
N GLY A 58 -18.89 0.20 41.74
CA GLY A 58 -17.66 0.98 41.97
C GLY A 58 -16.81 1.31 40.74
N THR A 59 -17.08 0.76 39.55
CA THR A 59 -16.49 1.28 38.31
C THR A 59 -17.43 2.33 37.75
N ALA A 60 -17.08 3.61 37.92
CA ALA A 60 -17.80 4.68 37.25
C ALA A 60 -17.74 4.41 35.75
N ARG A 61 -18.91 4.27 35.12
CA ARG A 61 -19.00 4.29 33.66
C ARG A 61 -18.60 5.70 33.25
N GLU A 62 -17.36 5.87 32.77
CA GLU A 62 -16.93 7.13 32.20
C GLU A 62 -17.85 7.40 31.01
N ALA A 63 -18.80 8.32 31.22
CA ALA A 63 -19.66 8.78 30.16
C ALA A 63 -18.80 9.69 29.28
N GLU A 64 -18.14 9.09 28.31
CA GLU A 64 -17.51 9.83 27.20
C GLU A 64 -18.57 10.76 26.60
N ALA A 65 -18.16 11.98 26.29
CA ALA A 65 -19.03 12.89 25.59
C ALA A 65 -19.42 12.26 24.24
N GLU A 66 -20.68 12.41 23.84
CA GLU A 66 -21.13 11.97 22.52
C GLU A 66 -20.24 12.59 21.45
N LEU A 67 -19.61 11.74 20.62
CA LEU A 67 -18.85 12.19 19.46
C LEU A 67 -19.81 12.88 18.50
N LYS A 68 -19.60 14.18 18.30
CA LYS A 68 -20.39 15.00 17.38
C LYS A 68 -19.59 15.23 16.11
N VAL A 69 -20.26 15.12 14.97
CA VAL A 69 -19.71 15.60 13.72
C VAL A 69 -19.66 17.13 13.79
N GLU A 70 -18.47 17.68 13.72
CA GLU A 70 -18.26 19.13 13.79
C GLU A 70 -18.58 19.76 12.43
N SER A 71 -19.05 21.01 12.41
CA SER A 71 -19.53 21.65 11.18
C SER A 71 -18.49 21.65 10.05
N TRP A 72 -17.19 21.77 10.37
CA TRP A 72 -16.13 21.74 9.36
C TRP A 72 -16.02 20.39 8.63
N MET A 73 -16.44 19.28 9.26
CA MET A 73 -16.39 17.95 8.67
C MET A 73 -17.45 17.76 7.57
N THR A 74 -18.50 18.58 7.55
CA THR A 74 -19.65 18.45 6.64
C THR A 74 -19.97 19.69 5.83
N ASP A 75 -19.49 20.87 6.25
CA ASP A 75 -19.73 22.12 5.54
C ASP A 75 -18.86 22.16 4.29
N GLN A 76 -19.49 22.00 3.13
CA GLN A 76 -18.87 22.12 1.81
C GLN A 76 -18.00 23.37 1.69
N LYS A 77 -18.42 24.51 2.27
CA LYS A 77 -17.64 25.76 2.23
C LYS A 77 -16.34 25.67 3.04
N ALA A 78 -16.32 24.89 4.12
CA ALA A 78 -15.11 24.66 4.91
C ALA A 78 -14.05 23.90 4.10
N TRP A 79 -14.49 22.97 3.24
CA TRP A 79 -13.62 22.25 2.31
C TRP A 79 -13.24 23.07 1.07
N GLU A 80 -14.12 23.94 0.59
CA GLU A 80 -13.84 24.84 -0.54
C GLU A 80 -12.86 25.97 -0.19
N LEU A 81 -12.82 26.43 1.07
CA LEU A 81 -11.83 27.40 1.56
C LEU A 81 -10.39 26.86 1.55
N ALA A 82 -10.21 25.54 1.67
CA ALA A 82 -8.89 24.91 1.53
C ALA A 82 -8.32 25.07 0.11
N TYR A 83 -9.16 25.27 -0.90
CA TYR A 83 -8.74 25.55 -2.28
C TYR A 83 -8.34 27.03 -2.51
N LEU A 84 -8.74 27.94 -1.62
CA LEU A 84 -8.40 29.36 -1.67
C LEU A 84 -7.20 29.74 -0.80
N ALA A 85 -6.83 28.89 0.17
CA ALA A 85 -5.52 28.95 0.79
C ALA A 85 -4.49 28.61 -0.29
N ALA A 86 -3.51 29.51 -0.46
CA ALA A 86 -2.41 29.50 -1.44
C ALA A 86 -2.31 28.23 -2.30
N THR A 87 -2.32 28.39 -3.63
CA THR A 87 -1.96 27.31 -4.56
C THR A 87 -0.62 26.72 -4.13
N GLU A 88 -0.66 25.64 -3.35
CA GLU A 88 0.51 24.86 -2.96
C GLU A 88 1.11 24.39 -4.28
N THR A 89 2.25 24.97 -4.64
CA THR A 89 3.01 24.47 -5.78
C THR A 89 3.77 23.27 -5.25
N GLU A 90 3.12 22.12 -5.24
CA GLU A 90 3.80 20.86 -4.98
C GLU A 90 4.87 20.67 -6.07
N GLY A 91 6.05 20.22 -5.66
CA GLY A 91 7.09 19.85 -6.61
C GLY A 91 6.61 18.73 -7.52
N GLU A 92 7.24 18.61 -8.69
CA GLU A 92 7.00 17.47 -9.59
C GLU A 92 7.23 16.17 -8.82
N LEU A 93 6.23 15.28 -8.81
CA LEU A 93 6.38 13.94 -8.27
C LEU A 93 7.43 13.20 -9.10
N ALA A 94 8.61 13.05 -8.55
CA ALA A 94 9.71 12.31 -9.15
C ALA A 94 10.04 11.09 -8.29
N LEU A 95 10.40 9.99 -8.96
CA LEU A 95 11.02 8.86 -8.28
C LEU A 95 12.39 9.29 -7.80
N GLU A 96 12.62 9.19 -6.50
CA GLU A 96 13.92 9.47 -5.91
C GLU A 96 14.88 8.31 -6.16
N ASP A 97 16.19 8.57 -6.18
CA ASP A 97 17.21 7.55 -6.50
C ASP A 97 17.10 6.31 -5.62
N TRP A 98 16.70 6.46 -4.36
CA TRP A 98 16.51 5.33 -3.47
C TRP A 98 15.33 4.44 -3.88
N MET A 99 14.29 4.99 -4.50
CA MET A 99 13.12 4.26 -4.98
C MET A 99 13.43 3.39 -6.22
N MET A 100 14.48 3.75 -6.96
CA MET A 100 14.87 3.06 -8.21
C MET A 100 16.18 2.28 -8.08
N ASN A 101 16.99 2.56 -7.06
CA ASN A 101 18.27 1.91 -6.90
C ASN A 101 18.08 0.52 -6.30
N ASN A 102 18.24 -0.48 -7.17
CA ASN A 102 18.18 -1.89 -6.84
C ASN A 102 19.08 -2.31 -5.67
N THR A 103 20.08 -1.52 -5.26
CA THR A 103 20.91 -1.75 -4.07
C THR A 103 20.13 -1.63 -2.76
N TYR A 104 19.14 -0.74 -2.68
CA TYR A 104 18.29 -0.58 -1.49
C TYR A 104 17.15 -1.60 -1.40
N TRP A 105 16.82 -2.23 -2.52
CA TRP A 105 15.72 -3.20 -2.64
C TRP A 105 16.20 -4.63 -2.91
N LYS A 106 17.50 -4.90 -2.75
CA LYS A 106 18.01 -6.28 -2.84
C LYS A 106 17.54 -7.08 -1.65
N ILE A 107 17.03 -8.28 -1.92
CA ILE A 107 16.96 -9.36 -0.93
C ILE A 107 17.43 -10.65 -1.57
#